data_AF-C0HKK1-F1
#
_entry.id   AF-C0HKK1-F1
#
_cell.length_a   1.000
_cell.length_b   1.000
_cell.length_c   1.000
_cell.angle_alpha   90.00
_cell.angle_beta   90.00
_cell.angle_gamma   90.00
#
_symmetry.space_group_name_H-M   'P 1'
#
loop_
_entity.id
_entity.type
_entity.pdbx_description
1 polymer ?
#
loop_
_entity_poly.entity_id
_entity_poly.type
_entity_poly.pdbx_seq_one_letter_code
_entity_poly.pdbx_strand_id
1 'polypeptide(L)' 'GIPVCGETCTLGTCYTAGCSCSWPVCTRN' A
#
# COMPACT_ATOMS: atom_id res chain seq x y z
N GLY A 1 -2.21 6.81 -3.54
CA GLY A 1 -1.60 8.11 -3.82
C GLY A 1 -0.74 8.53 -2.67
N ILE A 2 -1.27 8.56 -1.44
CA ILE A 2 -0.49 8.96 -0.27
C ILE A 2 0.05 7.72 0.50
N PRO A 3 1.36 7.62 0.78
CA PRO A 3 1.98 6.49 1.48
C PRO A 3 1.72 6.51 3.01
N VAL A 4 0.47 6.64 3.42
CA VAL A 4 0.05 6.65 4.85
C VAL A 4 -0.09 5.24 5.43
N CYS A 5 -0.03 4.20 4.60
CA CYS A 5 -0.26 2.83 5.03
C CYS A 5 0.93 2.26 5.81
N GLY A 6 2.15 2.77 5.58
CA GLY A 6 3.37 2.27 6.22
C GLY A 6 3.75 0.82 5.83
N GLU A 7 2.98 0.18 4.96
CA GLU A 7 3.22 -1.16 4.44
C GLU A 7 3.95 -1.12 3.10
N THR A 8 4.66 -2.20 2.80
CA THR A 8 5.18 -2.47 1.46
C THR A 8 4.39 -3.59 0.81
N CYS A 9 4.18 -3.48 -0.49
CA CYS A 9 3.50 -4.49 -1.30
C CYS A 9 4.45 -5.06 -2.34
N THR A 10 5.69 -5.37 -1.94
CA THR A 10 6.67 -6.04 -2.81
C THR A 10 6.18 -7.41 -3.27
N LEU A 11 5.35 -8.07 -2.46
CA LEU A 11 4.62 -9.30 -2.77
C LEU A 11 3.27 -9.05 -3.48
N GLY A 12 2.96 -7.81 -3.85
CA GLY A 12 1.73 -7.41 -4.55
C GLY A 12 0.49 -7.23 -3.67
N THR A 13 0.60 -7.37 -2.34
CA THR A 13 -0.55 -7.27 -1.42
C THR A 13 -0.34 -6.20 -0.36
N CYS A 14 -1.41 -5.45 -0.07
CA CYS A 14 -1.53 -4.57 1.09
C CYS A 14 -2.58 -5.16 2.03
N TYR A 15 -2.26 -5.28 3.32
CA TYR A 15 -3.16 -5.87 4.31
C TYR A 15 -3.99 -4.81 5.04
N THR A 16 -3.51 -3.57 5.04
CA THR A 16 -4.24 -2.45 5.63
C THR A 16 -5.47 -2.09 4.78
N ALA A 17 -6.65 -2.10 5.42
CA ALA A 17 -7.90 -1.72 4.78
C ALA A 17 -7.85 -0.28 4.20
N GLY A 18 -8.39 -0.13 2.99
CA GLY A 18 -8.38 1.12 2.24
C GLY A 18 -7.01 1.47 1.65
N CYS A 19 -6.02 0.60 1.74
CA CYS A 19 -4.76 0.76 1.03
C CYS A 19 -4.77 -0.06 -0.26
N SER A 20 -4.22 0.53 -1.31
CA SER A 20 -3.97 -0.10 -2.60
C SER A 20 -2.46 -0.22 -2.80
N CYS A 21 -2.03 -1.29 -3.47
CA CYS A 21 -0.63 -1.45 -3.81
C CYS A 21 -0.23 -0.44 -4.90
N SER A 22 0.66 0.49 -4.54
CA SER A 22 1.38 1.33 -5.49
C SER A 22 2.84 0.94 -5.43
N TRP A 23 3.14 -0.20 -6.08
CA TRP A 23 4.41 -0.89 -5.95
C TRP A 23 5.61 0.08 -5.97
N PRO A 24 6.53 -0.02 -4.99
CA PRO A 24 6.67 -1.09 -3.99
C PRO A 24 5.92 -0.84 -2.67
N VAL A 25 5.20 0.27 -2.53
CA VAL A 25 4.59 0.69 -1.26
C VAL A 25 3.07 0.65 -1.31
N CYS A 26 2.45 0.38 -0.17
CA CYS A 26 1.02 0.53 -0.01
C CYS A 26 0.68 2.00 0.16
N THR A 27 -0.27 2.50 -0.64
CA THR A 27 -0.75 3.87 -0.54
C THR A 27 -2.26 3.88 -0.40
N ARG A 28 -2.79 4.94 0.22
CA ARG A 28 -4.22 5.21 0.31
C ARG A 28 -4.50 6.45 -0.51
N ASN A 29 -5.53 6.40 -1.35
CA ASN A 29 -5.96 7.47 -2.27
C ASN A 29 -4.87 7.99 -3.17
#